data_AF-A0A4V1LGA1-F1
#
_entry.id   AF-A0A4V1LGA1-F1
#
_cell.length_a   1.000
_cell.length_b   1.000
_cell.length_c   1.000
_cell.angle_alpha   90.00
_cell.angle_beta   90.00
_cell.angle_gamma   90.00
#
_symmetry.space_group_name_H-M   'P 1'
#
loop_
_entity.id
_entity.type
_entity.pdbx_description
1 polymer ?
#
loop_
_entity_poly.entity_id
_entity_poly.type
_entity_poly.pdbx_seq_one_letter_code
_entity_poly.pdbx_strand_id
1 'polypeptide(L)'
;MSELIVISSIVLFFTTVVITNQYFYHLAMRVTASRFEKKYPYAIEKMSFSFEQMVYLIKLPSNVPHIKNVKKEQIYITYDYSSFLYPDLKGISVNLTTDGKKITLAYLSIDNYRSPVLDKLLKEGHINLETYKKISTYKIKHPKVNELIIHEVYRKLQVGRYNILNETS
;
A
#
# COMPACT_ATOMS: atom_id res chain seq x y z
N MET A 1 -29.92 35.05 -6.20
CA MET A 1 -30.41 33.64 -6.28
C MET A 1 -29.77 32.86 -7.43
N SER A 2 -29.65 33.43 -8.63
CA SER A 2 -28.99 32.79 -9.79
C SER A 2 -27.52 32.40 -9.54
N GLU A 3 -26.73 33.27 -8.90
CA GLU A 3 -25.31 33.01 -8.61
C GLU A 3 -25.09 31.78 -7.72
N LEU A 4 -25.93 31.62 -6.68
CA LEU A 4 -25.88 30.45 -5.79
C LEU A 4 -26.21 29.15 -6.52
N ILE A 5 -27.15 29.18 -7.48
CA ILE A 5 -27.51 28.02 -8.29
C ILE A 5 -26.36 27.61 -9.21
N VAL A 6 -25.67 28.59 -9.81
CA VAL A 6 -24.50 28.33 -10.67
C VAL A 6 -23.36 27.75 -9.84
N ILE A 7 -23.03 28.34 -8.69
CA ILE A 7 -21.99 27.82 -7.78
C ILE A 7 -22.32 26.40 -7.33
N SER A 8 -23.57 26.16 -6.91
CA SER A 8 -24.02 24.82 -6.48
C SER A 8 -23.89 23.79 -7.61
N SER A 9 -24.24 24.16 -8.84
CA SER A 9 -24.15 23.28 -10.00
C SER A 9 -22.70 22.94 -10.35
N ILE A 10 -21.78 23.90 -10.23
CA ILE A 10 -20.33 23.67 -10.42
C ILE A 10 -19.79 22.70 -9.36
N VAL A 11 -20.12 22.92 -8.08
CA VAL A 11 -19.69 22.05 -6.98
C VAL A 11 -20.24 20.64 -7.16
N LEU A 12 -21.52 20.50 -7.53
CA LEU A 12 -22.15 19.22 -7.81
C LEU A 12 -21.43 18.49 -8.95
N PHE A 13 -21.16 19.20 -10.05
CA PHE A 13 -20.46 18.65 -11.21
C PHE A 13 -19.08 18.10 -10.84
N PHE A 14 -18.26 18.90 -10.16
CA PHE A 14 -16.93 18.44 -9.73
C PHE A 14 -17.01 17.25 -8.75
N THR A 15 -17.95 17.29 -7.81
CA THR A 15 -18.16 16.20 -6.85
C THR A 15 -18.53 14.90 -7.57
N THR A 16 -19.45 14.96 -8.53
CA THR A 16 -19.81 13.79 -9.35
C THR A 16 -18.59 13.27 -10.12
N VAL A 17 -17.84 14.15 -10.79
CA VAL A 17 -16.64 13.74 -11.55
C VAL A 17 -15.62 13.03 -10.65
N VAL A 18 -15.34 13.57 -9.46
CA VAL A 18 -14.42 12.96 -8.48
C VAL A 18 -14.89 11.56 -8.09
N ILE A 19 -16.14 11.44 -7.63
CA ILE A 19 -16.69 10.19 -7.10
C ILE A 19 -16.73 9.13 -8.21
N THR A 20 -17.20 9.52 -9.39
CA THR A 20 -17.29 8.64 -10.55
C THR A 20 -15.92 8.15 -10.97
N ASN A 21 -14.90 9.02 -11.02
CA ASN A 21 -13.58 8.59 -11.43
C ASN A 21 -12.93 7.62 -10.42
N GLN A 22 -13.07 7.89 -9.11
CA GLN A 22 -12.56 6.99 -8.08
C GLN A 22 -13.25 5.62 -8.19
N TYR A 23 -14.57 5.58 -8.40
CA TYR A 23 -15.31 4.34 -8.61
C TYR A 23 -14.80 3.56 -9.82
N PHE A 24 -14.65 4.21 -10.98
CA PHE A 24 -14.15 3.57 -12.20
C PHE A 24 -12.70 3.08 -12.06
N TYR A 25 -11.86 3.79 -11.31
CA TYR A 25 -10.49 3.35 -11.02
C TYR A 25 -10.49 2.01 -10.28
N HIS A 26 -11.25 1.91 -9.18
CA HIS A 26 -11.36 0.67 -8.42
C HIS A 26 -11.97 -0.47 -9.24
N LEU A 27 -12.98 -0.16 -10.06
CA LEU A 27 -13.59 -1.11 -10.97
C LEU A 27 -12.58 -1.62 -12.01
N ALA A 28 -11.77 -0.74 -12.60
CA ALA A 28 -10.74 -1.11 -13.57
C ALA A 28 -9.70 -2.06 -12.97
N MET A 29 -9.27 -1.83 -11.71
CA MET A 29 -8.37 -2.75 -11.00
C MET A 29 -9.02 -4.13 -10.83
N ARG A 30 -10.27 -4.17 -10.37
CA ARG A 30 -11.00 -5.43 -10.12
C ARG A 30 -11.25 -6.23 -11.41
N VAL A 31 -11.63 -5.55 -12.49
CA VAL A 31 -11.82 -6.19 -13.80
C VAL A 31 -10.51 -6.74 -14.34
N THR A 32 -9.42 -5.98 -14.21
CA THR A 32 -8.08 -6.43 -14.64
C THR A 32 -7.65 -7.65 -13.83
N ALA A 33 -7.84 -7.63 -12.51
CA ALA A 33 -7.56 -8.75 -11.63
C ALA A 33 -8.37 -10.01 -12.01
N SER A 34 -9.69 -9.87 -12.19
CA SER A 34 -10.54 -11.00 -12.58
C SER A 34 -10.17 -11.56 -13.96
N ARG A 35 -9.86 -10.71 -14.94
CA ARG A 35 -9.40 -11.17 -16.26
C ARG A 35 -8.07 -11.91 -16.16
N PHE A 36 -7.16 -11.44 -15.30
CA PHE A 36 -5.89 -12.10 -15.06
C PHE A 36 -6.09 -13.49 -14.45
N GLU A 37 -6.91 -13.62 -13.40
CA GLU A 37 -7.18 -14.92 -12.74
C GLU A 37 -7.92 -15.91 -13.62
N LYS A 38 -8.71 -15.43 -14.59
CA LYS A 38 -9.32 -16.29 -15.61
C LYS A 38 -8.31 -16.78 -16.65
N LYS A 39 -7.30 -15.98 -16.97
CA LYS A 39 -6.30 -16.28 -18.01
C LYS A 39 -5.15 -17.13 -17.47
N TYR A 40 -4.79 -16.96 -16.21
CA TYR A 40 -3.65 -17.63 -15.59
C TYR A 40 -4.08 -18.42 -14.36
N PRO A 41 -3.46 -19.59 -14.06
CA PRO A 41 -3.83 -20.45 -12.94
C PRO A 41 -3.34 -19.92 -11.58
N TYR A 42 -3.29 -18.60 -11.41
CA TYR A 42 -2.80 -17.95 -10.20
C TYR A 42 -3.92 -17.12 -9.56
N ALA A 43 -4.23 -17.40 -8.31
CA ALA A 43 -5.03 -16.50 -7.48
C ALA A 43 -4.15 -15.33 -7.02
N ILE A 44 -4.53 -14.10 -7.35
CA ILE A 44 -3.74 -12.90 -7.07
C ILE A 44 -3.46 -12.77 -5.57
N GLU A 45 -4.45 -13.09 -4.74
CA GLU A 45 -4.34 -13.08 -3.28
C GLU A 45 -3.30 -14.06 -2.74
N LYS A 46 -3.02 -15.17 -3.45
CA LYS A 46 -2.09 -16.22 -3.04
C LYS A 46 -0.69 -16.05 -3.62
N MET A 47 -0.49 -15.10 -4.54
CA MET A 47 0.83 -14.87 -5.12
C MET A 47 1.81 -14.42 -4.01
N SER A 48 3.05 -14.91 -4.06
CA SER A 48 4.11 -14.39 -3.20
C SER A 48 4.46 -12.95 -3.57
N PHE A 49 4.96 -12.21 -2.59
CA PHE A 49 5.52 -10.87 -2.79
C PHE A 49 6.73 -10.67 -1.88
N SER A 50 7.67 -9.83 -2.33
CA SER A 50 8.90 -9.54 -1.58
C SER A 50 8.74 -8.26 -0.74
N PHE A 51 9.27 -8.30 0.48
CA PHE A 51 9.38 -7.15 1.38
C PHE A 51 10.73 -6.43 1.28
N GLU A 52 11.68 -6.97 0.50
CA GLU A 52 13.07 -6.47 0.45
C GLU A 52 13.17 -5.02 -0.05
N GLN A 53 12.24 -4.61 -0.91
CA GLN A 53 12.22 -3.27 -1.50
C GLN A 53 11.53 -2.24 -0.62
N MET A 54 11.15 -2.62 0.61
CA MET A 54 10.56 -1.70 1.59
C MET A 54 11.64 -0.83 2.23
N VAL A 55 11.46 0.48 2.16
CA VAL A 55 12.38 1.46 2.74
C VAL A 55 11.96 1.75 4.17
N TYR A 56 12.81 1.40 5.14
CA TYR A 56 12.60 1.70 6.55
C TYR A 56 13.18 3.09 6.86
N LEU A 57 12.31 4.01 7.31
CA LEU A 57 12.67 5.42 7.52
C LEU A 57 13.22 5.70 8.93
N ILE A 58 12.97 4.78 9.85
CA ILE A 58 13.57 4.81 11.19
C ILE A 58 14.73 3.81 11.24
N LYS A 59 15.82 4.19 11.91
CA LYS A 59 16.90 3.25 12.24
C LYS A 59 16.32 2.18 13.17
N LEU A 60 16.18 0.96 12.68
CA LEU A 60 15.89 -0.21 13.50
C LEU A 60 17.19 -0.64 14.18
N PRO A 61 17.27 -0.85 15.51
CA PRO A 61 16.36 -0.44 16.59
C PRO A 61 16.61 1.02 17.03
N SER A 62 15.57 1.85 17.04
CA SER A 62 15.70 3.22 17.53
C SER A 62 15.52 3.22 19.05
N ASN A 63 16.49 3.77 19.80
CA ASN A 63 16.40 4.01 21.26
C ASN A 63 15.29 5.01 21.67
N VAL A 64 14.36 5.34 20.76
CA VAL A 64 13.23 6.23 21.01
C VAL A 64 12.24 5.48 21.93
N PRO A 65 11.97 5.98 23.15
CA PRO A 65 11.12 5.29 24.14
C PRO A 65 9.74 4.90 23.59
N HIS A 66 9.17 5.75 22.73
CA HIS A 66 7.86 5.57 22.11
C HIS A 66 7.79 4.38 21.12
N ILE A 67 8.94 3.89 20.63
CA ILE A 67 9.01 2.76 19.69
C ILE A 67 9.26 1.42 20.44
N LYS A 68 9.74 1.49 21.68
CA LYS A 68 10.09 0.31 22.51
C LYS A 68 8.87 -0.48 23.00
N ASN A 69 7.75 0.19 23.27
CA ASN A 69 6.52 -0.45 23.80
C ASN A 69 5.37 -0.53 22.79
N VAL A 70 5.69 -0.42 21.49
CA VAL A 70 4.68 -0.43 20.43
C VAL A 70 3.93 -1.75 20.42
N LYS A 71 2.59 -1.65 20.46
CA LYS A 71 1.70 -2.77 20.19
C LYS A 71 1.38 -2.84 18.70
N LYS A 72 1.13 -4.04 18.18
CA LYS A 72 0.88 -4.26 16.75
C LYS A 72 -0.34 -3.46 16.26
N GLU A 73 -1.34 -3.26 17.12
CA GLU A 73 -2.59 -2.57 16.83
C GLU A 73 -2.40 -1.06 16.61
N GLN A 74 -1.27 -0.50 17.04
CA GLN A 74 -0.92 0.90 16.84
C GLN A 74 -0.30 1.15 15.46
N ILE A 75 -0.01 0.09 14.70
CA ILE A 75 0.57 0.15 13.36
C ILE A 75 -0.55 0.05 12.32
N TYR A 76 -0.54 0.98 11.37
CA TYR A 76 -1.54 1.05 10.31
C TYR A 76 -0.92 1.47 8.98
N ILE A 77 -1.62 1.15 7.88
CA ILE A 77 -1.18 1.47 6.53
C ILE A 77 -1.98 2.66 6.01
N THR A 78 -1.28 3.63 5.43
CA THR A 78 -1.89 4.69 4.62
C THR A 78 -1.48 4.54 3.16
N TYR A 79 -2.45 4.68 2.27
CA TYR A 79 -2.22 4.64 0.83
C TYR A 79 -1.86 6.03 0.31
N ASP A 80 -0.77 6.10 -0.44
CA ASP A 80 -0.26 7.32 -1.04
C ASP A 80 -0.73 7.38 -2.50
N TYR A 81 -1.56 8.37 -2.83
CA TYR A 81 -2.13 8.56 -4.17
C TYR A 81 -1.57 9.83 -4.80
N SER A 82 -1.27 9.80 -6.10
CA SER A 82 -0.75 10.97 -6.82
C SER A 82 -1.68 12.17 -6.83
N SER A 83 -2.98 11.91 -6.97
CA SER A 83 -3.98 12.95 -7.18
C SER A 83 -5.33 12.51 -6.63
N PHE A 84 -6.11 13.47 -6.13
CA PHE A 84 -7.49 13.24 -5.70
C PHE A 84 -8.41 12.93 -6.90
N LEU A 85 -8.16 13.58 -8.04
CA LEU A 85 -8.95 13.44 -9.26
C LEU A 85 -8.49 12.32 -10.19
N TYR A 86 -7.26 11.81 -10.05
CA TYR A 86 -6.71 10.71 -10.86
C TYR A 86 -5.89 9.81 -9.94
N PRO A 87 -6.55 8.92 -9.19
CA PRO A 87 -5.92 8.22 -8.08
C PRO A 87 -5.00 7.12 -8.60
N ASP A 88 -3.74 7.42 -8.91
CA ASP A 88 -2.72 6.39 -9.06
C ASP A 88 -2.06 6.14 -7.71
N LEU A 89 -2.18 4.91 -7.21
CA LEU A 89 -1.49 4.49 -6.01
C LEU A 89 0.03 4.55 -6.27
N LYS A 90 0.74 5.45 -5.58
CA LYS A 90 2.20 5.57 -5.65
C LYS A 90 2.91 4.63 -4.69
N GLY A 91 2.27 4.32 -3.58
CA GLY A 91 2.82 3.41 -2.59
C GLY A 91 1.96 3.31 -1.35
N ILE A 92 2.54 2.68 -0.34
CA ILE A 92 1.97 2.56 0.99
C ILE A 92 2.98 3.02 2.02
N SER A 93 2.49 3.74 3.03
CA SER A 93 3.27 4.12 4.21
C SER A 93 2.76 3.32 5.40
N VAL A 94 3.66 2.66 6.09
CA VAL A 94 3.38 1.98 7.36
C VAL A 94 3.69 2.96 8.48
N ASN A 95 2.67 3.31 9.25
CA ASN A 95 2.76 4.32 10.29
C ASN A 95 2.43 3.74 11.66
N LEU A 96 2.94 4.40 12.68
CA LEU A 96 2.67 4.16 14.08
C LEU A 96 1.98 5.38 14.68
N THR A 97 0.92 5.16 15.45
CA THR A 97 0.34 6.18 16.33
C THR A 97 0.75 5.91 17.78
N THR A 98 1.50 6.82 18.38
CA THR A 98 1.92 6.76 19.79
C THR A 98 1.86 8.16 20.39
N ASP A 99 1.26 8.30 21.57
CA ASP A 99 1.13 9.58 22.29
C ASP A 99 0.59 10.74 21.43
N GLY A 100 -0.39 10.44 20.56
CA GLY A 100 -0.99 11.41 19.63
C GLY A 100 -0.11 11.80 18.44
N LYS A 101 1.11 11.26 18.33
CA LYS A 101 2.03 11.51 17.22
C LYS A 101 2.00 10.37 16.20
N LYS A 102 1.97 10.75 14.92
CA LYS A 102 2.13 9.84 13.79
C LYS A 102 3.61 9.75 13.41
N ILE A 103 4.14 8.54 13.40
CA ILE A 103 5.52 8.25 12.99
C ILE A 103 5.46 7.31 11.79
N THR A 104 6.07 7.67 10.66
CA THR A 104 6.20 6.77 9.52
C THR A 104 7.38 5.83 9.74
N LEU A 105 7.10 4.53 9.79
CA LEU A 105 8.09 3.49 10.05
C LEU A 105 8.76 3.03 8.75
N ALA A 106 7.96 2.82 7.71
CA ALA A 106 8.41 2.29 6.44
C ALA A 106 7.54 2.77 5.28
N TYR A 107 8.11 2.73 4.08
CA TYR A 107 7.44 3.06 2.83
C TYR A 107 7.72 1.99 1.77
N LEU A 108 6.69 1.60 1.02
CA LEU A 108 6.81 0.72 -0.13
C LEU A 108 6.15 1.40 -1.34
N SER A 109 6.96 1.80 -2.31
CA SER A 109 6.46 2.29 -3.60
C SER A 109 5.85 1.14 -4.39
N ILE A 110 4.75 1.42 -5.10
CA ILE A 110 4.12 0.45 -6.00
C ILE A 110 5.05 0.03 -7.13
N ASP A 111 5.92 0.94 -7.59
CA ASP A 111 6.86 0.68 -8.68
C ASP A 111 7.98 -0.28 -8.22
N ASN A 112 8.22 -0.32 -6.91
CA ASN A 112 9.15 -1.22 -6.26
C ASN A 112 8.48 -2.50 -5.74
N TYR A 113 7.16 -2.65 -5.91
CA TYR A 113 6.45 -3.88 -5.56
C TYR A 113 6.93 -5.02 -6.47
N ARG A 114 7.47 -6.08 -5.87
CA ARG A 114 7.97 -7.25 -6.60
C ARG A 114 7.16 -8.49 -6.28
N SER A 115 6.72 -9.17 -7.32
CA SER A 115 6.08 -10.48 -7.24
C SER A 115 6.71 -11.39 -8.29
N PRO A 116 7.38 -12.47 -7.88
CA PRO A 116 8.09 -13.36 -8.81
C PRO A 116 7.21 -13.87 -9.96
N VAL A 117 5.92 -14.11 -9.68
CA VAL A 117 4.94 -14.53 -10.68
C VAL A 117 4.71 -13.43 -11.73
N LEU A 118 4.51 -12.18 -11.28
CA LEU A 118 4.29 -11.06 -12.19
C LEU A 118 5.58 -10.68 -12.94
N ASP A 119 6.74 -10.76 -12.28
CA ASP A 119 8.03 -10.51 -12.91
C ASP A 119 8.30 -11.50 -14.04
N LYS A 120 7.97 -12.79 -13.82
CA LYS A 120 8.06 -13.84 -14.85
C LYS A 120 7.14 -13.53 -16.03
N LEU A 121 5.86 -13.25 -15.79
CA LEU A 121 4.89 -12.98 -16.85
C LEU A 121 5.21 -11.70 -17.63
N LEU A 122 5.78 -10.70 -16.98
CA LEU A 122 6.24 -9.48 -17.64
C LEU A 122 7.42 -9.77 -18.56
N LYS A 123 8.40 -10.54 -18.08
CA LYS A 123 9.58 -10.95 -18.87
C LYS A 123 9.22 -11.81 -20.07
N GLU A 124 8.23 -12.69 -19.92
CA GLU A 124 7.70 -13.55 -20.98
C GLU A 124 6.78 -12.79 -21.97
N GLY A 125 6.50 -11.50 -21.74
CA GLY A 125 5.63 -10.70 -22.59
C GLY A 125 4.13 -11.03 -22.46
N HIS A 126 3.75 -11.82 -21.46
CA HIS A 126 2.36 -12.22 -21.20
C HIS A 126 1.51 -11.10 -20.59
N ILE A 127 2.16 -10.17 -19.90
CA ILE A 127 1.56 -8.94 -19.36
C ILE A 127 2.45 -7.74 -19.68
N ASN A 128 1.86 -6.55 -19.73
CA ASN A 128 2.60 -5.28 -19.83
C ASN A 128 2.78 -4.64 -18.44
N LEU A 129 3.59 -3.58 -18.37
CA LEU A 129 3.86 -2.85 -17.13
C LEU A 129 2.58 -2.27 -16.50
N GLU A 130 1.64 -1.80 -17.32
CA GLU A 130 0.37 -1.28 -16.83
C GLU A 130 -0.45 -2.35 -16.10
N THR A 131 -0.57 -3.55 -16.69
CA THR A 131 -1.25 -4.70 -16.08
C THR A 131 -0.53 -5.13 -14.80
N TYR A 132 0.80 -5.14 -14.80
CA TYR A 132 1.61 -5.41 -13.61
C TYR A 132 1.25 -4.45 -12.47
N LYS A 133 1.21 -3.13 -12.74
CA LYS A 133 0.86 -2.11 -11.73
C LYS A 133 -0.58 -2.28 -11.24
N LYS A 134 -1.53 -2.53 -12.13
CA LYS A 134 -2.95 -2.73 -11.76
C LYS A 134 -3.14 -3.93 -10.83
N ILE A 135 -2.49 -5.05 -11.12
CA ILE A 135 -2.57 -6.25 -10.27
C ILE A 135 -1.86 -6.02 -8.94
N SER A 136 -0.69 -5.39 -8.96
CA SER A 136 0.05 -5.04 -7.74
C SER A 136 -0.77 -4.14 -6.82
N THR A 137 -1.41 -3.12 -7.39
CA THR A 137 -2.32 -2.20 -6.68
C THR A 137 -3.55 -2.92 -6.13
N TYR A 138 -4.13 -3.85 -6.89
CA TYR A 138 -5.26 -4.65 -6.42
C TYR A 138 -4.85 -5.51 -5.22
N LYS A 139 -3.70 -6.18 -5.32
CA LYS A 139 -3.18 -7.08 -4.29
C LYS A 139 -2.77 -6.36 -3.02
N ILE A 140 -2.07 -5.23 -3.12
CA ILE A 140 -1.60 -4.48 -1.95
C ILE A 140 -2.76 -3.90 -1.13
N LYS A 141 -3.92 -3.68 -1.76
CA LYS A 141 -5.15 -3.25 -1.07
C LYS A 141 -5.87 -4.39 -0.36
N HIS A 142 -5.47 -5.64 -0.59
CA HIS A 142 -6.12 -6.79 0.01
C HIS A 142 -5.84 -6.86 1.53
N PRO A 143 -6.86 -7.04 2.40
CA PRO A 143 -6.68 -7.02 3.85
C PRO A 143 -5.60 -7.97 4.37
N LYS A 144 -5.55 -9.21 3.85
CA LYS A 144 -4.50 -10.19 4.23
C LYS A 144 -3.09 -9.69 3.93
N VAL A 145 -2.91 -8.96 2.82
CA VAL A 145 -1.59 -8.42 2.44
C VAL A 145 -1.19 -7.29 3.39
N ASN A 146 -2.15 -6.45 3.79
CA ASN A 146 -1.94 -5.42 4.80
C ASN A 146 -1.51 -6.00 6.14
N GLU A 147 -2.17 -7.07 6.60
CA GLU A 147 -1.80 -7.77 7.84
C GLU A 147 -0.38 -8.33 7.78
N LEU A 148 0.00 -8.91 6.64
CA LEU A 148 1.36 -9.43 6.41
C LEU A 148 2.40 -8.31 6.43
N ILE A 149 2.13 -7.17 5.80
CA ILE A 149 3.01 -5.99 5.82
C ILE A 149 3.17 -5.45 7.24
N ILE A 150 2.07 -5.28 7.98
CA ILE A 150 2.10 -4.82 9.38
C ILE A 150 2.90 -5.82 10.23
N HIS A 151 2.67 -7.13 10.04
CA HIS A 151 3.39 -8.16 10.79
C HIS A 151 4.89 -8.14 10.49
N GLU A 152 5.30 -7.98 9.24
CA GLU A 152 6.72 -7.92 8.86
C GLU A 152 7.40 -6.68 9.44
N VAL A 153 6.79 -5.50 9.33
CA VAL A 153 7.34 -4.27 9.94
C VAL A 153 7.43 -4.41 11.45
N TYR A 154 6.40 -4.96 12.10
CA TYR A 154 6.40 -5.25 13.53
C TYR A 154 7.52 -6.24 13.90
N ARG A 155 7.70 -7.32 13.14
CA ARG A 155 8.78 -8.29 13.36
C ARG A 155 10.14 -7.62 13.28
N LYS A 156 10.39 -6.79 12.28
CA LYS A 156 11.65 -6.04 12.12
C LYS A 156 11.90 -5.05 13.26
N LEU A 157 10.85 -4.40 13.77
CA LEU A 157 10.90 -3.57 14.98
C LEU A 157 11.28 -4.36 16.23
N GLN A 158 10.90 -5.63 16.32
CA GLN A 158 11.21 -6.51 17.45
C GLN A 158 12.59 -7.15 17.33
N VAL A 159 13.00 -7.61 16.14
CA VAL A 159 14.29 -8.27 15.92
C VAL A 159 15.46 -7.32 16.18
N GLY A 160 15.33 -6.03 15.86
CA GLY A 160 16.30 -5.03 16.29
C GLY A 160 16.52 -5.01 17.81
N ARG A 161 15.53 -5.43 18.62
CA ARG A 161 15.63 -5.48 20.09
C ARG A 161 16.45 -6.67 20.60
N TYR A 162 16.37 -7.81 19.92
CA TYR A 162 17.06 -9.03 20.36
C TYR A 162 18.58 -8.95 20.18
N ASN A 163 19.07 -8.24 19.16
CA ASN A 163 20.51 -8.05 18.98
C ASN A 163 21.14 -7.17 20.06
N ILE A 164 20.41 -6.20 20.63
CA ILE A 164 20.96 -5.32 21.68
C ILE A 164 21.12 -6.08 23.01
N LEU A 165 20.21 -7.00 23.34
CA LEU A 165 20.25 -7.72 24.62
C LEU A 165 21.40 -8.74 24.70
N ASN A 166 21.81 -9.29 23.56
CA ASN A 166 22.90 -10.27 23.49
C ASN A 166 24.30 -9.63 23.45
N GLU A 167 24.42 -8.32 23.23
CA GLU A 167 25.70 -7.59 23.30
C GLU A 167 25.99 -7.04 24.72
N THR A 168 25.02 -7.15 25.64
CA THR A 168 25.18 -6.80 27.07
C THR A 168 25.21 -8.01 28.00
N SER A 169 25.36 -9.23 27.46
CA SER A 169 25.48 -10.48 28.21
C SER A 169 26.94 -10.93 28.30
#